data_AF-A0ABC8V3N8-F1
#
_entry.id   AF-A0ABC8V3N8-F1
#
_cell.length_a   1.000
_cell.length_b   1.000
_cell.length_c   1.000
_cell.angle_alpha   90.00
_cell.angle_beta   90.00
_cell.angle_gamma   90.00
#
_symmetry.space_group_name_H-M   'P 1'
#
loop_
_entity.id
_entity.type
_entity.pdbx_description
1 polymer ?
#
loop_
_entity_poly.entity_id
_entity_poly.type
_entity_poly.pdbx_seq_one_letter_code
_entity_poly.pdbx_strand_id
1 'polypeptide(L)' 'MVGVPKEFLSGHAFHMYHLESPDKTVSFEFQHNVGGRSIYAEGTVDAAIFLAKKVQSKADKFIYNMIDVLREGAMR' A
#
# COMPACT_ATOMS: atom_id res chain seq x y z
N MET A 1 -22.03 -2.41 -4.62
CA MET A 1 -21.29 -1.50 -5.51
C MET A 1 -20.29 -0.75 -4.65
N VAL A 2 -19.00 -0.76 -4.98
CA VAL A 2 -17.97 -0.09 -4.16
C VAL A 2 -18.18 1.44 -4.25
N GLY A 3 -18.26 2.11 -3.11
CA GLY A 3 -18.71 3.51 -2.99
C GLY A 3 -17.65 4.54 -3.39
N VAL A 4 -17.23 4.55 -4.67
CA VAL A 4 -16.19 5.46 -5.17
C VAL A 4 -16.72 6.90 -5.25
N PRO A 5 -16.05 7.89 -4.61
CA PRO A 5 -16.41 9.31 -4.75
C PRO A 5 -16.31 9.83 -6.19
N LYS A 6 -17.14 10.81 -6.56
CA LYS A 6 -17.27 11.30 -7.94
C LYS A 6 -15.95 11.85 -8.49
N GLU A 7 -15.17 12.51 -7.63
CA GLU A 7 -13.86 13.09 -7.92
C GLU A 7 -12.78 12.05 -8.28
N PHE A 8 -12.95 10.78 -7.88
CA PHE A 8 -11.98 9.71 -8.13
C PHE A 8 -12.42 8.69 -9.19
N LEU A 9 -13.55 8.92 -9.86
CA LEU A 9 -14.06 7.99 -10.88
C LEU A 9 -13.07 7.73 -12.01
N SER A 10 -12.29 8.74 -12.40
CA SER A 10 -11.25 8.62 -13.43
C SER A 10 -9.91 8.07 -12.92
N GLY A 11 -9.77 7.83 -11.61
CA GLY A 11 -8.53 7.34 -11.01
C GLY A 11 -8.73 6.85 -9.58
N HIS A 12 -9.00 5.56 -9.44
CA HIS A 12 -9.13 4.87 -8.16
C HIS A 12 -8.71 3.41 -8.26
N ALA A 13 -8.56 2.76 -7.12
CA ALA A 13 -8.44 1.31 -7.00
C ALA A 13 -9.16 0.86 -5.71
N PHE A 14 -10.39 0.36 -5.85
CA PHE A 14 -11.22 -0.09 -4.73
C PHE A 14 -11.40 -1.60 -4.83
N HIS A 15 -11.00 -2.33 -3.80
CA HIS A 15 -11.11 -3.78 -3.74
C HIS A 15 -11.78 -4.20 -2.44
N MET A 16 -12.69 -5.16 -2.54
CA MET A 16 -13.38 -5.76 -1.41
C MET A 16 -13.33 -7.29 -1.57
N TYR A 17 -12.87 -7.97 -0.53
CA TYR A 17 -12.84 -9.43 -0.44
C TYR A 17 -13.81 -9.84 0.65
N HIS A 18 -14.79 -10.65 0.29
CA HIS A 18 -15.82 -11.14 1.19
C HIS A 18 -15.71 -12.66 1.31
N LEU A 19 -15.70 -13.16 2.53
CA LEU A 19 -15.68 -14.59 2.85
C LEU A 19 -16.83 -14.87 3.81
N GLU A 20 -17.67 -15.86 3.49
CA GLU A 20 -18.81 -16.27 4.31
C GLU A 20 -18.70 -17.76 4.63
N SER A 21 -19.01 -18.15 5.88
CA SER A 21 -19.05 -19.57 6.25
C SER A 21 -20.26 -20.27 5.59
N PRO A 22 -20.20 -21.60 5.38
CA PRO A 22 -21.30 -22.32 4.73
C PRO A 22 -22.66 -22.18 5.43
N ASP A 23 -22.65 -22.07 6.76
CA ASP A 23 -23.85 -21.89 7.60
C ASP A 23 -24.28 -20.41 7.73
N LYS A 24 -23.54 -19.49 7.10
CA LYS A 24 -23.79 -18.04 7.07
C LYS A 24 -23.76 -17.35 8.44
N THR A 25 -23.14 -17.97 9.44
CA THR A 25 -23.02 -17.40 10.78
C THR A 25 -21.76 -16.54 10.94
N VAL A 26 -20.79 -16.69 10.04
CA VAL A 26 -19.52 -15.96 10.05
C VAL A 26 -19.28 -15.27 8.72
N SER A 27 -18.92 -14.00 8.78
CA SER A 27 -18.54 -13.19 7.62
C SER A 27 -17.24 -12.44 7.92
N PHE A 28 -16.30 -12.47 6.97
CA PHE A 28 -15.11 -11.62 6.95
C PHE A 28 -15.16 -10.71 5.74
N GLU A 29 -14.73 -9.47 5.94
CA GLU A 29 -14.55 -8.50 4.86
C GLU A 29 -13.21 -7.81 4.99
N PHE A 30 -12.48 -7.75 3.89
CA PHE A 30 -11.24 -6.98 3.77
C PHE A 30 -11.42 -5.97 2.65
N GLN A 31 -11.05 -4.71 2.90
CA GLN A 31 -11.13 -3.64 1.91
C GLN A 31 -9.83 -2.84 1.86
N HIS A 32 -9.46 -2.41 0.65
CA HIS A 32 -8.45 -1.38 0.43
C HIS A 32 -8.88 -0.49 -0.73
N ASN A 33 -9.00 0.80 -0.43
CA ASN A 33 -9.61 1.79 -1.30
C ASN A 33 -8.65 2.96 -1.49
N VAL A 34 -8.15 3.12 -2.70
CA VAL A 34 -7.23 4.21 -3.07
C VAL A 34 -7.96 5.17 -4.00
N GLY A 35 -8.08 6.43 -3.57
CA GLY A 35 -8.51 7.54 -4.41
C GLY A 35 -7.31 8.32 -4.95
N GLY A 36 -7.25 8.54 -6.25
CA GLY A 36 -6.16 9.30 -6.86
C GLY A 36 -4.80 8.61 -6.76
N ARG A 37 -3.77 9.37 -6.37
CA ARG A 37 -2.37 8.93 -6.48
C ARG A 37 -1.49 9.18 -5.25
N SER A 38 -2.00 9.76 -4.15
CA SER A 38 -1.12 10.19 -3.05
C SER A 38 -0.39 9.03 -2.39
N ILE A 39 -1.02 7.86 -2.22
CA ILE A 39 -0.36 6.66 -1.66
C ILE A 39 0.89 6.24 -2.46
N TYR A 40 0.88 6.40 -3.79
CA TYR A 40 2.03 6.09 -4.64
C TYR A 40 3.11 7.17 -4.52
N ALA A 41 2.71 8.43 -4.40
CA ALA A 41 3.64 9.54 -4.18
C ALA A 41 4.34 9.40 -2.83
N GLU A 42 3.59 9.21 -1.75
CA GLU A 42 4.10 9.03 -0.39
C GLU A 42 5.03 7.82 -0.31
N GLY A 43 4.61 6.66 -0.81
CA GLY A 43 5.45 5.46 -0.86
C GLY A 43 6.74 5.63 -1.68
N THR A 44 6.71 6.45 -2.74
CA THR A 44 7.92 6.80 -3.51
C THR A 44 8.88 7.65 -2.67
N VAL A 45 8.35 8.61 -1.89
CA VAL A 45 9.20 9.44 -1.03
C VAL A 45 9.82 8.61 0.10
N ASP A 46 9.07 7.68 0.69
CA ASP A 46 9.61 6.75 1.69
C ASP A 46 10.69 5.85 1.11
N ALA A 47 10.48 5.32 -0.10
CA ALA A 47 11.50 4.54 -0.81
C ALA A 47 12.76 5.35 -1.12
N ALA A 48 12.63 6.65 -1.44
CA ALA A 48 13.76 7.53 -1.65
C ALA A 48 14.57 7.77 -0.36
N ILE A 49 13.89 7.99 0.78
CA ILE A 49 14.54 8.12 2.09
C ILE A 49 15.25 6.82 2.48
N PHE A 50 14.55 5.69 2.33
CA PHE A 50 15.10 4.37 2.57
C PHE A 50 16.40 4.16 1.77
N LEU A 51 16.37 4.43 0.47
CA LEU A 51 17.53 4.21 -0.40
C LEU A 51 18.68 5.16 -0.04
N ALA A 52 18.39 6.42 0.28
CA ALA A 52 19.40 7.38 0.75
C ALA A 52 20.11 6.87 2.01
N LYS A 53 19.37 6.30 2.98
CA LYS A 53 19.95 5.67 4.17
C LYS A 53 20.84 4.47 3.82
N LYS A 54 20.41 3.59 2.90
CA LYS A 54 21.22 2.43 2.47
C LYS A 54 22.52 2.85 1.81
N VAL A 55 22.49 3.87 0.95
CA VAL A 55 23.68 4.46 0.34
C VAL A 55 24.62 5.05 1.41
N GLN A 56 24.09 5.85 2.34
CA GLN A 56 24.88 6.45 3.42
C GLN A 56 25.55 5.41 4.31
N SER A 57 24.85 4.30 4.60
CA SER A 57 25.37 3.19 5.38
C SER A 57 26.33 2.26 4.62
N LYS A 58 26.55 2.49 3.32
CA LYS A 58 27.33 1.61 2.42
C LYS A 58 26.86 0.15 2.50
N ALA A 59 25.55 -0.06 2.46
CA ALA A 59 24.98 -1.41 2.53
C ALA A 59 25.45 -2.29 1.35
N ASP A 60 25.73 -3.57 1.61
CA ASP A 60 26.23 -4.51 0.60
C ASP A 60 25.18 -4.88 -0.46
N LYS A 61 23.88 -4.69 -0.16
CA LYS A 61 22.77 -4.94 -1.09
C LYS A 61 22.52 -3.68 -1.94
N PHE A 62 22.31 -3.86 -3.25
CA PHE A 62 22.15 -2.75 -4.20
C PHE A 62 20.76 -2.64 -4.83
N ILE A 63 19.98 -3.72 -4.88
CA ILE A 63 18.64 -3.74 -5.48
C ILE A 63 17.63 -4.05 -4.40
N TYR A 64 16.61 -3.21 -4.28
CA TYR A 64 15.60 -3.27 -3.23
C TYR A 64 14.19 -3.23 -3.81
N ASN A 65 13.21 -3.67 -3.02
CA ASN A 65 11.79 -3.57 -3.35
C ASN A 65 10.99 -2.97 -2.17
N MET A 66 9.67 -2.84 -2.32
CA MET A 66 8.83 -2.21 -1.30
C MET A 66 8.71 -3.04 0.00
N ILE A 67 8.94 -4.37 -0.04
CA ILE A 67 9.00 -5.18 1.19
C ILE A 67 10.26 -4.84 2.01
N ASP A 68 11.37 -4.55 1.34
CA ASP A 68 12.57 -4.06 2.03
C ASP A 68 12.31 -2.70 2.71
N VAL A 69 11.62 -1.78 2.02
CA VAL A 69 11.22 -0.48 2.57
C VAL A 69 10.32 -0.64 3.79
N LEU A 70 9.27 -1.48 3.69
CA LEU A 70 8.34 -1.72 4.80
C LEU A 70 9.01 -2.34 6.04
N ARG A 71 9.99 -3.22 5.84
CA ARG A 71 10.72 -3.87 6.94
C ARG A 71 11.64 -2.91 7.71
N GLU A 72 12.05 -1.81 7.09
CA GLU A 72 12.84 -0.77 7.77
C GLU A 72 12.01 -0.01 8.82
N GLY A 73 10.69 -0.02 8.68
CA GLY A 73 9.75 0.70 9.54
C GLY A 73 9.42 2.11 9.05
N ALA A 74 8.61 2.83 9.82
CA ALA A 74 8.23 4.20 9.50
C ALA A 74 9.46 5.12 9.49
N MET A 75 9.64 5.84 8.38
CA MET A 75 10.73 6.79 8.20
C MET A 75 10.26 8.25 8.30
N ARG A 76 8.97 8.44 8.61
CA ARG A 76 8.26 9.68 8.96
C ARG A 76 7.09 9.38 9.89
#